data_AF-V8RAZ0-F1
#
_entry.id   AF-V8RAZ0-F1
#
_cell.length_a   1.000
_cell.length_b   1.000
_cell.length_c   1.000
_cell.angle_alpha   90.00
_cell.angle_beta   90.00
_cell.angle_gamma   90.00
#
_symmetry.space_group_name_H-M   'P 1'
#
loop_
_entity.id
_entity.type
_entity.pdbx_description
1 polymer ?
#
loop_
_entity_poly.entity_id
_entity_poly.type
_entity_poly.pdbx_seq_one_letter_code
_entity_poly.pdbx_strand_id
1 'polypeptide(L)'
;MKRFYSRTTGNTYLSGYHTSLPDDAVEIDEACYESVIANPVAGTARSHDDQGLPILIALALPSDEQTATQAKAWRDREFSRVVWLRDRHRDEVELMKTTTLSDADYLTLLTYLQALRKWPQAKKFPAKRSRPKKPVWMTAE
;
A
#
# COMPACT_ATOMS: atom_id res chain seq x y z
N MET A 1 -14.00 35.49 -11.77
CA MET A 1 -15.13 34.60 -11.42
C MET A 1 -14.91 34.14 -9.99
N LYS A 2 -15.90 34.25 -9.11
CA LYS A 2 -15.72 33.88 -7.70
C LYS A 2 -15.80 32.36 -7.54
N ARG A 3 -14.99 31.82 -6.62
CA ARG A 3 -14.96 30.40 -6.28
C ARG A 3 -15.30 30.23 -4.82
N PHE A 4 -16.05 29.19 -4.53
CA PHE A 4 -16.41 28.79 -3.18
C PHE A 4 -15.99 27.34 -2.96
N TYR A 5 -15.62 26.98 -1.75
CA TYR A 5 -15.26 25.62 -1.38
C TYR A 5 -16.12 25.19 -0.20
N SER A 6 -16.71 23.99 -0.28
CA SER A 6 -17.49 23.42 0.81
C SER A 6 -16.71 22.26 1.42
N ARG A 7 -16.41 22.35 2.72
CA ARG A 7 -15.70 21.31 3.46
C ARG A 7 -16.49 20.00 3.56
N THR A 8 -17.82 20.09 3.60
CA THR A 8 -18.72 18.94 3.71
C THR A 8 -18.73 18.13 2.42
N THR A 9 -18.72 18.82 1.28
CA THR A 9 -18.74 18.15 -0.04
C THR A 9 -17.35 17.88 -0.61
N GLY A 10 -16.32 18.57 -0.11
CA GLY A 10 -14.94 18.47 -0.61
C GLY A 10 -14.75 19.05 -2.01
N ASN A 11 -15.69 19.87 -2.49
CA ASN A 11 -15.76 20.35 -3.87
C ASN A 11 -15.69 21.88 -3.98
N THR A 12 -15.26 22.36 -5.16
CA THR A 12 -15.25 23.78 -5.52
C THR A 12 -16.48 24.13 -6.36
N TYR A 13 -17.12 25.24 -6.02
CA TYR A 13 -18.30 25.79 -6.68
C TYR A 13 -17.97 27.14 -7.31
N LEU A 14 -18.29 27.32 -8.59
CA LEU A 14 -18.10 28.58 -9.31
C LEU A 14 -19.37 29.44 -9.30
N SER A 15 -19.22 30.73 -8.98
CA SER A 15 -20.30 31.71 -9.06
C SER A 15 -20.83 31.81 -10.50
N GLY A 16 -22.14 31.67 -10.68
CA GLY A 16 -22.80 31.76 -12.00
C GLY A 16 -22.86 30.44 -12.78
N TYR A 17 -22.15 29.40 -12.35
CA TYR A 17 -22.33 28.03 -12.87
C TYR A 17 -23.18 27.16 -11.93
N HIS A 18 -22.98 27.30 -10.62
CA HIS A 18 -23.80 26.61 -9.63
C HIS A 18 -24.91 27.53 -9.14
N THR A 19 -26.15 27.05 -9.24
CA THR A 19 -27.36 27.77 -8.81
C THR A 19 -27.64 27.63 -7.31
N SER A 20 -27.12 26.58 -6.68
CA SER A 20 -27.14 26.40 -5.23
C SER A 20 -25.71 26.24 -4.70
N LEU A 21 -25.44 26.93 -3.59
CA LEU A 21 -24.22 26.78 -2.82
C LEU A 21 -24.55 26.05 -1.52
N PRO A 22 -23.71 25.11 -1.07
CA PRO A 22 -23.81 24.57 0.28
C PRO A 22 -23.71 25.66 1.35
N ASP A 23 -24.39 25.48 2.48
CA ASP A 23 -24.38 26.45 3.59
C ASP A 23 -22.97 26.66 4.19
N ASP A 24 -22.09 25.66 4.06
CA ASP A 24 -20.71 25.69 4.52
C ASP A 24 -19.71 26.13 3.44
N ALA A 25 -20.19 26.67 2.32
CA ALA A 25 -19.35 27.11 1.23
C ALA A 25 -18.66 28.45 1.55
N VAL A 26 -17.33 28.42 1.62
CA VAL A 26 -16.48 29.59 1.92
C VAL A 26 -15.83 30.10 0.63
N GLU A 27 -15.76 31.42 0.43
CA GLU A 27 -15.07 32.01 -0.73
C GLU A 27 -13.56 31.69 -0.65
N ILE A 28 -12.99 31.16 -1.74
CA ILE A 28 -11.55 30.91 -1.88
C ILE A 28 -10.97 31.76 -3.00
N ASP A 29 -9.73 32.20 -2.84
CA ASP A 29 -9.03 32.94 -3.88
C ASP A 29 -8.42 32.00 -4.95
N GLU A 30 -7.93 32.59 -6.05
CA GLU A 30 -7.30 31.84 -7.13
C GLU A 30 -6.04 31.11 -6.65
N ALA A 31 -5.24 31.72 -5.77
CA ALA A 31 -4.00 31.15 -5.28
C ALA A 31 -4.24 29.87 -4.46
N CYS A 32 -5.25 29.88 -3.59
CA CYS A 32 -5.71 28.70 -2.84
C CYS A 32 -6.22 27.61 -3.78
N TYR A 33 -7.06 27.97 -4.76
CA TYR A 33 -7.55 27.03 -5.76
C TYR A 33 -6.41 26.38 -6.54
N GLU A 34 -5.48 27.17 -7.08
CA GLU A 34 -4.36 26.69 -7.88
C GLU A 34 -3.45 25.77 -7.06
N SER A 35 -3.02 26.20 -5.88
CA SER A 35 -2.02 25.48 -5.08
C SER A 35 -2.58 24.26 -4.34
N VAL A 36 -3.83 24.30 -3.88
CA VAL A 36 -4.41 23.23 -3.05
C VAL A 36 -5.28 22.28 -3.87
N ILE A 37 -5.98 22.77 -4.89
CA ILE A 37 -7.01 22.01 -5.61
C ILE A 37 -6.55 21.60 -7.01
N ALA A 38 -6.10 22.56 -7.83
CA ALA A 38 -5.74 22.30 -9.23
C ALA A 38 -4.35 21.66 -9.36
N ASN A 39 -3.39 22.07 -8.53
CA ASN A 39 -2.01 21.60 -8.57
C ASN A 39 -1.46 21.28 -7.16
N PRO A 40 -1.99 20.25 -6.49
CA PRO A 40 -1.56 19.89 -5.16
C PRO A 40 -0.11 19.37 -5.15
N VAL A 41 0.64 19.74 -4.13
CA VAL A 41 2.01 19.26 -3.92
C VAL A 41 2.02 17.73 -3.75
N ALA A 42 2.87 17.03 -4.50
CA ALA A 42 3.01 15.58 -4.38
C ALA A 42 3.35 15.14 -2.95
N GLY A 43 2.66 14.13 -2.43
CA GLY A 43 2.85 13.64 -1.07
C GLY A 43 2.07 14.41 0.01
N THR A 44 1.16 15.29 -0.39
CA THR A 44 0.21 15.94 0.52
C THR A 44 -1.21 15.40 0.33
N ALA A 45 -2.05 15.58 1.35
CA ALA A 45 -3.48 15.34 1.28
C ALA A 45 -4.23 16.65 1.53
N ARG A 46 -5.37 16.82 0.86
CA ARG A 46 -6.28 17.93 1.14
C ARG A 46 -6.98 17.70 2.48
N SER A 47 -6.93 18.70 3.34
CA SER A 47 -7.63 18.79 4.62
C SER A 47 -8.23 20.19 4.76
N HIS A 48 -8.69 20.53 5.96
CA HIS A 48 -9.43 21.75 6.26
C HIS A 48 -8.83 22.41 7.48
N ASP A 49 -8.74 23.74 7.48
CA ASP A 49 -8.45 24.52 8.67
C ASP A 49 -9.72 24.75 9.52
N ASP A 50 -9.59 25.49 10.62
CA ASP A 50 -10.70 25.81 11.54
C ASP A 50 -11.79 26.67 10.87
N GLN A 51 -11.49 27.35 9.76
CA GLN A 51 -12.44 28.16 8.99
C GLN A 51 -13.09 27.37 7.84
N GLY A 52 -12.73 26.10 7.65
CA GLY A 52 -13.23 25.25 6.57
C GLY A 52 -12.56 25.49 5.22
N LEU A 53 -11.46 26.26 5.17
CA LEU A 53 -10.70 26.48 3.95
C LEU A 53 -9.83 25.25 3.64
N PRO A 54 -9.67 24.91 2.35
CA PRO A 54 -8.89 23.76 1.96
C PRO A 54 -7.40 24.06 2.17
N ILE A 55 -6.70 23.16 2.85
CA ILE A 55 -5.26 23.21 3.08
C ILE A 55 -4.61 21.90 2.66
N LEU A 56 -3.33 21.95 2.27
CA LEU A 56 -2.53 20.74 2.06
C LEU A 56 -1.81 20.39 3.36
N ILE A 57 -2.06 19.20 3.87
CA ILE A 57 -1.29 18.61 4.97
C ILE A 57 -0.35 17.56 4.40
N ALA A 58 0.86 17.46 4.98
CA ALA A 58 1.76 16.38 4.64
C ALA A 58 1.09 15.03 4.96
N LEU A 59 1.13 14.08 4.02
CA LEU A 59 0.71 12.72 4.32
C LEU A 59 1.59 12.20 5.46
N ALA A 60 0.97 11.87 6.59
CA ALA A 60 1.69 11.26 7.69
C ALA A 60 2.34 9.97 7.18
N LEU A 61 3.66 9.85 7.35
CA LEU A 61 4.34 8.60 7.10
C LEU A 61 3.70 7.52 7.99
N PRO A 62 3.53 6.30 7.50
CA PRO A 62 3.03 5.21 8.33
C PRO A 62 3.92 5.08 9.57
N SER A 63 3.32 4.88 10.73
CA SER A 63 4.09 4.61 11.94
C SER A 63 4.94 3.33 11.77
N ASP A 64 5.97 3.18 12.60
CA ASP A 64 6.78 1.96 12.61
C ASP A 64 5.92 0.71 12.86
N GLU A 65 4.88 0.84 13.70
CA GLU A 65 3.91 -0.22 13.98
C GLU A 65 3.05 -0.56 12.76
N GLN A 66 2.54 0.45 12.03
CA GLN A 66 1.77 0.24 10.80
C GLN A 66 2.64 -0.40 9.72
N THR A 67 3.90 0.04 9.60
CA THR A 67 4.87 -0.52 8.65
C THR A 67 5.20 -1.98 9.01
N ALA A 68 5.41 -2.28 10.30
CA ALA A 68 5.61 -3.63 10.80
C ALA A 68 4.40 -4.54 10.55
N THR A 69 3.19 -4.04 10.78
CA THR A 69 1.95 -4.77 10.54
C THR A 69 1.78 -5.10 9.06
N GLN A 70 1.97 -4.12 8.18
CA GLN A 70 1.92 -4.34 6.73
C GLN A 70 2.98 -5.33 6.26
N ALA A 71 4.19 -5.27 6.82
CA ALA A 71 5.26 -6.21 6.51
C ALA A 71 4.93 -7.64 6.96
N LYS A 72 4.43 -7.84 8.19
CA LYS A 72 3.96 -9.15 8.67
C LYS A 72 2.86 -9.71 7.78
N ALA A 73 1.86 -8.90 7.45
CA ALA A 73 0.78 -9.29 6.54
C ALA A 73 1.28 -9.71 5.16
N TRP A 74 2.28 -9.01 4.60
CA TRP A 74 2.92 -9.43 3.35
C TRP A 74 3.61 -10.80 3.49
N ARG A 75 4.36 -11.01 4.58
CA ARG A 75 5.05 -12.28 4.86
C ARG A 75 4.05 -13.43 4.98
N ASP A 76 2.94 -13.22 5.68
CA ASP A 76 1.89 -14.22 5.83
C ASP A 76 1.24 -14.57 4.48
N ARG A 77 0.91 -13.57 3.65
CA ARG A 77 0.39 -13.81 2.29
C ARG A 77 1.37 -14.59 1.41
N GLU A 78 2.64 -14.19 1.38
CA GLU A 78 3.65 -14.90 0.59
C GLU A 78 3.88 -16.32 1.10
N PHE A 79 3.89 -16.52 2.41
CA PHE A 79 4.03 -17.84 3.00
C PHE A 79 2.86 -18.75 2.61
N SER A 80 1.62 -18.30 2.75
CA SER A 80 0.42 -19.05 2.35
C SER A 80 0.38 -19.34 0.85
N ARG A 81 0.90 -18.44 0.01
CA ARG A 81 0.97 -18.62 -1.45
C ARG A 81 1.84 -19.81 -1.86
N VAL A 82 2.89 -20.12 -1.09
CA VAL A 82 3.91 -21.11 -1.50
C VAL A 82 4.02 -22.34 -0.59
N VAL A 83 3.41 -22.32 0.60
CA VAL A 83 3.52 -23.45 1.56
C VAL A 83 2.95 -24.75 1.01
N TRP A 84 1.88 -24.70 0.22
CA TRP A 84 1.24 -25.87 -0.37
C TRP A 84 2.16 -26.64 -1.33
N LEU A 85 3.14 -25.97 -1.96
CA LEU A 85 4.12 -26.63 -2.84
C LEU A 85 4.98 -27.62 -2.07
N ARG A 86 5.28 -27.32 -0.81
CA ARG A 86 6.03 -28.24 0.07
C ARG A 86 5.18 -29.46 0.39
N ASP A 87 3.93 -29.23 0.74
CA ASP A 87 3.02 -30.30 1.17
C ASP A 87 2.76 -31.26 -0.01
N ARG A 88 2.46 -30.71 -1.20
CA ARG A 88 2.39 -31.51 -2.43
C ARG A 88 3.64 -32.32 -2.72
N HIS A 89 4.84 -31.72 -2.61
CA HIS A 89 6.07 -32.45 -2.89
C HIS A 89 6.27 -33.63 -1.92
N ARG A 90 5.88 -33.46 -0.64
CA ARG A 90 5.90 -34.57 0.33
C ARG A 90 4.90 -35.65 -0.04
N ASP A 91 3.68 -35.28 -0.42
CA ASP A 91 2.66 -36.23 -0.87
C ASP A 91 3.12 -37.01 -2.11
N GLU A 92 3.76 -36.34 -3.08
CA GLU A 92 4.32 -36.98 -4.28
C GLU A 92 5.41 -38.03 -3.92
N VAL A 93 6.30 -37.70 -2.97
CA VAL A 93 7.34 -38.61 -2.48
C VAL A 93 6.73 -39.79 -1.73
N GLU A 94 5.78 -39.55 -0.82
CA GLU A 94 5.11 -40.60 -0.03
C GLU A 94 4.31 -41.56 -0.93
N LEU A 95 3.73 -41.03 -2.01
CA LEU A 95 3.02 -41.83 -3.03
C LEU A 95 3.97 -42.49 -4.06
N MET A 96 5.29 -42.33 -3.93
CA MET A 96 6.29 -42.81 -4.88
C MET A 96 6.01 -42.36 -6.33
N LYS A 97 5.47 -41.15 -6.50
CA LYS A 97 5.22 -40.53 -7.80
C LYS A 97 6.45 -39.72 -8.26
N THR A 98 6.54 -39.48 -9.56
CA THR A 98 7.47 -38.48 -10.08
C THR A 98 7.11 -37.11 -9.50
N THR A 99 8.06 -36.47 -8.83
CA THR A 99 7.84 -35.15 -8.22
C THR A 99 7.74 -34.09 -9.30
N THR A 100 6.84 -33.12 -9.11
CA THR A 100 6.72 -32.01 -10.05
C THR A 100 7.86 -30.99 -9.89
N LEU A 101 8.40 -30.88 -8.68
CA LEU A 101 9.60 -30.06 -8.41
C LEU A 101 10.83 -30.96 -8.42
N SER A 102 11.91 -30.46 -9.02
CA SER A 102 13.24 -31.05 -8.86
C SER A 102 13.70 -30.93 -7.41
N ASP A 103 14.62 -31.80 -6.97
CA ASP A 103 15.19 -31.73 -5.62
C ASP A 103 15.86 -30.38 -5.34
N ALA A 104 16.50 -29.79 -6.35
CA ALA A 104 17.10 -28.47 -6.26
C ALA A 104 16.04 -27.37 -6.06
N ASP A 105 14.94 -27.40 -6.82
CA ASP A 105 13.84 -26.44 -6.68
C ASP A 105 13.13 -26.60 -5.33
N TYR A 106 12.95 -27.84 -4.87
CA TYR A 106 12.40 -28.12 -3.54
C TYR A 106 13.30 -27.59 -2.41
N LEU A 107 14.62 -27.78 -2.49
CA LEU A 107 15.55 -27.22 -1.51
C LEU A 107 15.52 -25.68 -1.48
N THR A 108 15.43 -25.04 -2.66
CA THR A 108 15.32 -23.58 -2.74
C THR A 108 13.98 -23.08 -2.19
N LEU A 109 12.87 -23.81 -2.38
CA LEU A 109 11.58 -23.55 -1.73
C LEU A 109 11.70 -23.60 -0.20
N LEU A 110 12.30 -24.66 0.35
CA LEU A 110 12.45 -24.81 1.80
C LEU A 110 13.28 -23.68 2.40
N THR A 111 14.37 -23.31 1.73
CA THR A 111 15.23 -22.18 2.11
C THR A 111 14.45 -20.86 2.09
N TYR A 112 13.65 -20.63 1.05
CA TYR A 112 12.79 -19.44 0.95
C TYR A 112 11.73 -19.38 2.05
N LEU A 113 11.03 -20.49 2.33
CA LEU A 113 10.06 -20.58 3.43
C LEU A 113 10.71 -20.31 4.79
N GLN A 114 11.93 -20.80 5.02
CA GLN A 114 12.67 -20.51 6.25
C GLN A 114 13.06 -19.03 6.34
N ALA A 115 13.50 -18.42 5.25
CA ALA A 115 13.81 -16.99 5.20
C ALA A 115 12.58 -16.13 5.49
N LEU A 116 11.41 -16.48 4.96
CA LEU A 116 10.14 -15.82 5.26
C LEU A 116 9.79 -15.87 6.76
N ARG A 117 10.02 -17.01 7.42
CA ARG A 117 9.77 -17.15 8.88
C ARG A 117 10.74 -16.32 9.72
N LYS A 118 12.02 -16.24 9.32
CA LYS A 118 13.06 -15.50 10.05
C LYS A 118 12.98 -13.99 9.83
N TRP A 119 12.42 -13.53 8.71
CA TRP A 119 12.43 -12.13 8.33
C TRP A 119 11.83 -11.16 9.36
N PRO A 120 10.69 -11.45 10.04
CA PRO A 120 10.15 -10.58 11.10
C PRO A 120 11.08 -10.38 12.30
N GLN A 121 12.07 -11.25 12.51
CA GLN A 121 13.07 -11.18 13.59
C GLN A 121 14.40 -10.56 13.12
N ALA A 122 14.52 -10.26 11.82
CA ALA A 122 15.76 -9.72 11.26
C ALA A 122 15.92 -8.23 11.59
N LYS A 123 17.16 -7.79 11.82
CA LYS A 123 17.50 -6.38 12.11
C LYS A 123 17.01 -5.37 11.06
N LYS A 124 16.82 -5.83 9.81
CA LYS A 124 16.39 -4.98 8.67
C LYS A 124 14.87 -5.01 8.44
N PHE A 125 14.09 -5.66 9.30
CA PHE A 125 12.64 -5.58 9.30
C PHE A 125 12.19 -4.18 9.75
N PRO A 126 11.12 -3.57 9.18
CA PRO A 126 10.17 -4.06 8.16
C PRO A 126 10.50 -3.67 6.70
N ALA A 127 11.74 -3.25 6.40
CA ALA A 127 12.08 -2.64 5.12
C ALA A 127 11.77 -3.56 3.92
N LYS A 128 11.10 -3.02 2.88
CA LYS A 128 10.77 -3.79 1.66
C LYS A 128 12.01 -4.39 0.98
N ARG A 129 13.14 -3.69 1.02
CA ARG A 129 14.42 -4.14 0.43
C ARG A 129 15.05 -5.33 1.17
N SER A 130 14.64 -5.61 2.40
CA SER A 130 15.15 -6.75 3.18
C SER A 130 14.29 -8.01 3.04
N ARG A 131 13.21 -7.95 2.25
CA ARG A 131 12.34 -9.10 1.99
C ARG A 131 13.15 -10.25 1.37
N PRO A 132 12.89 -11.51 1.76
CA PRO A 132 13.49 -12.68 1.12
C PRO A 132 13.24 -12.68 -0.39
N LYS A 133 14.27 -13.01 -1.17
CA LYS A 133 14.16 -13.11 -2.63
C LYS A 133 13.46 -14.42 -3.00
N LYS A 134 12.50 -14.34 -3.93
CA LYS A 134 11.81 -15.52 -4.48
C LYS A 134 12.82 -16.38 -5.26
N PRO A 135 12.68 -17.72 -5.22
CA PRO A 135 13.42 -18.60 -6.12
C PRO A 135 13.17 -18.24 -7.59
N VAL A 136 14.19 -18.43 -8.43
CA VAL A 136 14.15 -18.02 -9.86
C VAL A 136 13.01 -18.70 -10.62
N TRP A 137 12.82 -20.00 -10.41
CA TRP A 137 11.75 -20.78 -11.03
C TRP A 137 10.33 -20.34 -10.63
N MET A 138 10.17 -19.61 -9.50
CA MET A 138 8.89 -19.00 -9.12
C MET A 138 8.69 -17.59 -9.70
N THR A 139 9.72 -17.05 -10.35
CA THR A 139 9.72 -15.69 -10.92
C THR A 139 9.45 -15.71 -12.42
N ALA A 140 9.48 -16.90 -13.05
CA ALA A 140 9.03 -17.09 -14.41
C ALA A 140 7.50 -17.07 -14.44
N GLU A 141 6.93 -15.90 -14.70
CA GLU A 141 5.61 -15.71 -15.34
C GLU A 141 5.84 -15.35 -16.81
#